data_AF-A0AAE0YDV6-F1
#
_entry.id   AF-A0AAE0YDV6-F1
#
_cell.length_a   1.000
_cell.length_b   1.000
_cell.length_c   1.000
_cell.angle_alpha   90.00
_cell.angle_beta   90.00
_cell.angle_gamma   90.00
#
_symmetry.space_group_name_H-M   'P 1'
#
loop_
_entity.id
_entity.type
_entity.pdbx_description
1 polymer ?
#
loop_
_entity_poly.entity_id
_entity_poly.type
_entity_poly.pdbx_seq_one_letter_code
_entity_poly.pdbx_strand_id
1 'polypeptide(L)'
;MPLQEDTQYLYRRTLNTSTGGHSIPRQEDTQYLDRRTLNTSTGGHSIPRQEDTQYLYRRTLNTSTGGHSMPLQEDTQYLYRRTLNASTGGHSMPLQEDTQYLYRRTLNASTGGHSLPLQENTQYLYRRTLNTSTGGHSIPLQEDTQYLYRRTLNTSTGGHSIPRQEDTQYLDRRTLNTSTGGHSIPRQEDTQYLYRRTLNTSTGGHSIPLQEDTEYLYRSTLNTSTRGHSIPLREAEDTQCRYRRHRKPNN
;
A
#
# COMPACT_ATOMS: atom_id res chain seq x y z
N MET A 1 -26.01 -16.29 2.67
CA MET A 1 -25.21 -17.35 2.03
C MET A 1 -24.21 -16.68 1.09
N PRO A 2 -22.92 -17.06 1.10
CA PRO A 2 -22.00 -16.66 0.06
C PRO A 2 -22.45 -17.27 -1.27
N LEU A 3 -22.29 -16.53 -2.37
CA LEU A 3 -22.32 -17.12 -3.70
C LEU A 3 -20.99 -17.85 -3.90
N GLN A 4 -21.05 -19.16 -4.17
CA GLN A 4 -19.91 -20.00 -4.53
C GLN A 4 -20.04 -20.40 -5.99
N GLU A 5 -18.96 -20.22 -6.76
CA GLU A 5 -18.90 -20.56 -8.18
C GLU A 5 -17.56 -21.25 -8.46
N ASP A 6 -17.64 -22.49 -8.95
CA ASP A 6 -16.47 -23.30 -9.35
C ASP A 6 -16.46 -23.42 -10.87
N THR A 7 -15.53 -22.73 -11.54
CA THR A 7 -15.46 -22.73 -13.02
C THR A 7 -14.02 -22.65 -13.53
N GLN A 8 -13.77 -23.16 -14.74
CA GLN A 8 -12.44 -23.06 -15.37
C GLN A 8 -12.10 -21.62 -15.76
N TYR A 9 -13.08 -20.88 -16.28
CA TYR A 9 -12.92 -19.48 -16.68
C TYR A 9 -14.13 -18.67 -16.20
N LEU A 10 -13.86 -17.58 -15.48
CA LEU A 10 -14.89 -16.65 -15.01
C LEU A 10 -14.54 -15.23 -15.44
N TYR A 11 -15.45 -14.61 -16.20
CA TYR A 11 -15.44 -13.18 -16.43
C TYR A 11 -16.56 -12.54 -15.62
N ARG A 12 -16.21 -11.62 -14.71
CA ARG A 12 -17.22 -10.90 -13.94
C ARG A 12 -17.07 -9.39 -14.04
N ARG A 13 -18.16 -8.74 -14.41
CA ARG A 13 -18.35 -7.30 -14.28
C ARG A 13 -19.45 -7.02 -13.25
N THR A 14 -19.10 -6.32 -12.19
CA THR A 14 -20.04 -5.89 -11.14
C THR A 14 -20.11 -4.37 -11.10
N LEU A 15 -21.33 -3.83 -11.08
CA LEU A 15 -21.62 -2.43 -10.84
C LEU A 15 -22.55 -2.33 -9.63
N ASN A 16 -22.11 -1.65 -8.57
CA ASN A 16 -22.94 -1.43 -7.39
C ASN A 16 -23.11 0.06 -7.13
N THR A 17 -24.36 0.49 -6.99
CA THR A 17 -24.75 1.83 -6.57
C THR A 17 -25.62 1.70 -5.33
N SER A 18 -25.24 2.32 -4.21
CA SER A 18 -26.01 2.21 -2.95
C SER A 18 -26.21 3.56 -2.25
N THR A 19 -27.44 3.77 -1.76
CA THR A 19 -27.85 4.79 -0.78
C THR A 19 -28.22 4.09 0.53
N GLY A 20 -27.24 3.46 1.19
CA GLY A 20 -27.43 2.67 2.41
C GLY A 20 -26.45 1.50 2.59
N GLY A 21 -26.51 0.86 3.76
CA GLY A 21 -25.71 -0.32 4.12
C GLY A 21 -26.07 -1.55 3.29
N HIS A 22 -25.09 -2.11 2.57
CA HIS A 22 -25.22 -3.45 1.97
C HIS A 22 -23.90 -4.20 2.11
N SER A 23 -23.99 -5.49 2.47
CA SER A 23 -22.89 -6.45 2.37
C SER A 23 -23.22 -7.66 1.51
N ILE A 24 -22.30 -8.05 0.61
CA ILE A 24 -22.43 -9.28 -0.20
C ILE A 24 -21.10 -10.04 -0.08
N PRO A 25 -20.97 -10.99 0.85
CA PRO A 25 -19.82 -11.89 0.85
C PRO A 25 -19.81 -12.74 -0.43
N ARG A 26 -18.62 -12.94 -1.01
CA ARG A 26 -18.41 -13.86 -2.12
C ARG A 26 -17.17 -14.72 -1.91
N GLN A 27 -17.27 -15.96 -2.37
CA GLN A 27 -16.18 -16.91 -2.46
C GLN A 27 -16.14 -17.48 -3.88
N GLU A 28 -14.97 -17.47 -4.50
CA GLU A 28 -14.81 -17.95 -5.88
C GLU A 28 -13.54 -18.81 -5.96
N ASP A 29 -13.67 -19.96 -6.61
CA ASP A 29 -12.58 -20.89 -6.90
C ASP A 29 -12.55 -21.14 -8.41
N THR A 30 -11.52 -20.64 -9.09
CA THR A 30 -11.43 -20.73 -10.55
C THR A 30 -9.99 -20.80 -11.06
N GLN A 31 -9.75 -21.43 -12.21
CA GLN A 31 -8.41 -21.37 -12.81
C GLN A 31 -8.09 -19.96 -13.33
N TYR A 32 -9.04 -19.32 -14.02
CA TYR A 32 -8.86 -17.99 -14.59
C TYR A 32 -10.02 -17.06 -14.22
N LEU A 33 -9.71 -15.94 -13.59
CA LEU A 33 -10.67 -14.91 -13.22
C LEU A 33 -10.27 -13.54 -13.79
N ASP A 34 -11.12 -12.96 -14.65
CA ASP A 34 -11.08 -11.53 -14.99
C ASP A 34 -12.24 -10.80 -14.29
N ARG A 35 -11.88 -9.86 -13.44
CA ARG A 35 -12.79 -9.12 -12.57
C ARG A 35 -12.73 -7.62 -12.81
N ARG A 36 -13.90 -7.04 -13.08
CA ARG A 36 -14.12 -5.59 -13.07
C ARG A 36 -15.20 -5.23 -12.07
N THR A 37 -14.83 -4.45 -11.06
CA THR A 37 -15.77 -3.92 -10.06
C THR A 37 -15.82 -2.41 -10.15
N LEU A 38 -17.03 -1.85 -10.21
CA LEU A 38 -17.29 -0.42 -10.02
C LEU A 38 -18.29 -0.25 -8.88
N ASN A 39 -17.86 0.40 -7.79
CA ASN A 39 -18.72 0.69 -6.65
C ASN A 39 -18.88 2.20 -6.46
N THR A 40 -20.12 2.64 -6.22
CA THR A 40 -20.45 4.01 -5.82
C THR A 40 -21.38 3.95 -4.61
N SER A 41 -20.96 4.51 -3.47
CA SER A 41 -21.74 4.49 -2.23
C SER A 41 -21.95 5.90 -1.65
N THR A 42 -23.14 6.08 -1.08
CA THR A 42 -23.50 7.17 -0.16
C THR A 42 -23.89 6.50 1.17
N GLY A 43 -22.97 6.46 2.14
CA GLY A 43 -23.08 5.71 3.39
C GLY A 43 -22.18 4.47 3.52
N GLY A 44 -22.37 3.71 4.61
CA GLY A 44 -21.61 2.50 4.96
C GLY A 44 -21.71 1.39 3.91
N HIS A 45 -20.61 0.79 3.46
CA HIS A 45 -20.63 -0.35 2.54
C HIS A 45 -19.52 -1.36 2.88
N SER A 46 -19.81 -2.67 2.78
CA SER A 46 -18.82 -3.74 3.01
C SER A 46 -18.98 -4.92 2.06
N ILE A 47 -18.04 -5.16 1.15
CA ILE A 47 -18.04 -6.39 0.33
C ILE A 47 -16.80 -7.22 0.67
N PRO A 48 -16.89 -8.12 1.67
CA PRO A 48 -15.87 -9.13 1.88
C PRO A 48 -15.78 -10.08 0.68
N ARG A 49 -14.57 -10.41 0.28
CA ARG A 49 -14.32 -11.39 -0.80
C ARG A 49 -13.17 -12.31 -0.45
N GLN A 50 -13.33 -13.56 -0.84
CA GLN A 50 -12.29 -14.57 -0.85
C GLN A 50 -12.21 -15.14 -2.28
N GLU A 51 -11.03 -15.12 -2.88
CA GLU A 51 -10.79 -15.66 -4.22
C GLU A 51 -9.57 -16.58 -4.17
N ASP A 52 -9.75 -17.82 -4.61
CA ASP A 52 -8.69 -18.81 -4.79
C ASP A 52 -8.57 -19.08 -6.30
N THR A 53 -7.46 -18.67 -6.92
CA THR A 53 -7.34 -18.78 -8.38
C THR A 53 -5.90 -18.98 -8.87
N GLN A 54 -5.71 -19.68 -10.00
CA GLN A 54 -4.38 -19.72 -10.61
C GLN A 54 -4.00 -18.36 -11.22
N TYR A 55 -4.92 -17.74 -11.95
CA TYR A 55 -4.69 -16.45 -12.62
C TYR A 55 -5.84 -15.47 -12.33
N LEU A 56 -5.51 -14.36 -11.67
CA LEU A 56 -6.45 -13.29 -11.36
C LEU A 56 -6.02 -11.97 -12.01
N TYR A 57 -6.90 -11.45 -12.87
CA TYR A 57 -6.87 -10.04 -13.27
C TYR A 57 -7.99 -9.30 -12.56
N ARG A 58 -7.64 -8.33 -11.72
CA ARG A 58 -8.62 -7.49 -11.01
C ARG A 58 -8.44 -6.02 -11.33
N ARG A 59 -9.54 -5.39 -11.74
CA ARG A 59 -9.69 -3.93 -11.79
C ARG A 59 -10.83 -3.48 -10.89
N THR A 60 -10.50 -2.63 -9.92
CA THR A 60 -11.46 -2.05 -8.97
C THR A 60 -11.45 -0.54 -9.08
N LEU A 61 -12.64 0.06 -9.18
CA LEU A 61 -12.86 1.48 -9.02
C LEU A 61 -13.92 1.69 -7.94
N ASN A 62 -13.55 2.37 -6.86
CA ASN A 62 -14.45 2.71 -5.77
C ASN A 62 -14.57 4.23 -5.64
N THR A 63 -15.79 4.71 -5.56
CA THR A 63 -16.12 6.10 -5.19
C THR A 63 -17.03 6.07 -3.97
N SER A 64 -16.66 6.77 -2.89
CA SER A 64 -17.48 6.79 -1.67
C SER A 64 -17.63 8.18 -1.07
N THR A 65 -18.81 8.42 -0.52
CA THR A 65 -19.13 9.53 0.38
C THR A 65 -19.58 8.91 1.71
N GLY A 66 -18.79 9.08 2.77
CA GLY A 66 -18.96 8.39 4.06
C GLY A 66 -18.02 7.18 4.27
N GLY A 67 -18.38 6.31 5.23
CA GLY A 67 -17.59 5.13 5.62
C GLY A 67 -17.60 4.01 4.57
N HIS A 68 -16.45 3.53 4.11
CA HIS A 68 -16.36 2.41 3.15
C HIS A 68 -15.33 1.36 3.58
N SER A 69 -15.72 0.08 3.53
CA SER A 69 -14.85 -1.07 3.80
C SER A 69 -14.98 -2.17 2.74
N MET A 70 -13.90 -2.88 2.43
CA MET A 70 -13.85 -3.98 1.45
C MET A 70 -12.65 -4.84 1.83
N PRO A 71 -12.81 -5.71 2.82
CA PRO A 71 -11.79 -6.69 3.10
C PRO A 71 -11.71 -7.67 1.94
N LEU A 72 -10.49 -8.01 1.56
CA LEU A 72 -10.22 -8.90 0.45
C LEU A 72 -9.12 -9.88 0.85
N GLN A 73 -9.37 -11.16 0.60
CA GLN A 73 -8.42 -12.25 0.75
C GLN A 73 -8.26 -12.92 -0.61
N GLU A 74 -7.04 -12.99 -1.11
CA GLU A 74 -6.69 -13.59 -2.40
C GLU A 74 -5.55 -14.59 -2.19
N ASP A 75 -5.78 -15.84 -2.59
CA ASP A 75 -4.74 -16.87 -2.70
C ASP A 75 -4.59 -17.18 -4.20
N THR A 76 -3.45 -16.80 -4.79
CA THR A 76 -3.30 -16.93 -6.26
C THR A 76 -1.87 -17.21 -6.72
N GLN A 77 -1.71 -17.93 -7.83
CA GLN A 77 -0.37 -18.06 -8.42
C GLN A 77 0.07 -16.75 -9.10
N TYR A 78 -0.81 -16.15 -9.90
CA TYR A 78 -0.53 -14.90 -10.62
C TYR A 78 -1.64 -13.88 -10.43
N LEU A 79 -1.30 -12.75 -9.82
CA LEU A 79 -2.21 -11.64 -9.57
C LEU A 79 -1.77 -10.37 -10.28
N TYR A 80 -2.64 -9.87 -11.15
CA TYR A 80 -2.60 -8.48 -11.61
C TYR A 80 -3.72 -7.68 -10.97
N ARG A 81 -3.37 -6.68 -10.17
CA ARG A 81 -4.34 -5.85 -9.46
C ARG A 81 -4.17 -4.37 -9.77
N ARG A 82 -5.26 -3.75 -10.23
CA ARG A 82 -5.37 -2.30 -10.39
C ARG A 82 -6.53 -1.73 -9.60
N THR A 83 -6.21 -0.87 -8.64
CA THR A 83 -7.20 -0.23 -7.77
C THR A 83 -7.16 1.29 -7.92
N LEU A 84 -8.31 1.90 -8.14
CA LEU A 84 -8.54 3.32 -7.97
C LEU A 84 -9.59 3.53 -6.86
N ASN A 85 -9.26 4.32 -5.84
CA ASN A 85 -10.21 4.74 -4.83
C ASN A 85 -10.27 6.27 -4.78
N ALA A 86 -11.48 6.81 -4.76
CA ALA A 86 -11.74 8.20 -4.44
C ALA A 86 -12.75 8.25 -3.28
N SER A 87 -12.42 8.95 -2.20
CA SER A 87 -13.29 9.01 -1.01
C SER A 87 -13.38 10.40 -0.42
N THR A 88 -14.57 10.70 0.10
CA THR A 88 -14.85 11.84 0.97
C THR A 88 -15.37 11.25 2.29
N GLY A 89 -14.59 11.34 3.38
CA GLY A 89 -14.85 10.65 4.64
C GLY A 89 -13.89 9.49 4.95
N GLY A 90 -14.33 8.55 5.79
CA GLY A 90 -13.54 7.40 6.27
C GLY A 90 -13.49 6.24 5.27
N HIS A 91 -12.30 5.77 4.87
CA HIS A 91 -12.18 4.62 3.95
C HIS A 91 -11.12 3.63 4.41
N SER A 92 -11.47 2.34 4.51
CA SER A 92 -10.57 1.24 4.92
C SER A 92 -10.63 0.05 3.96
N MET A 93 -9.55 -0.35 3.28
CA MET A 93 -9.50 -1.64 2.55
C MET A 93 -8.41 -2.53 3.15
N PRO A 94 -8.78 -3.44 4.06
CA PRO A 94 -7.89 -4.52 4.45
C PRO A 94 -7.65 -5.43 3.26
N LEU A 95 -6.41 -5.85 3.08
CA LEU A 95 -6.04 -6.75 2.02
C LEU A 95 -5.03 -7.77 2.54
N GLN A 96 -5.34 -9.03 2.29
CA GLN A 96 -4.47 -10.16 2.54
C GLN A 96 -4.27 -10.90 1.22
N GLU A 97 -3.03 -10.96 0.75
CA GLU A 97 -2.66 -11.58 -0.53
C GLU A 97 -1.55 -12.62 -0.24
N ASP A 98 -1.80 -13.88 -0.57
CA ASP A 98 -0.77 -14.94 -0.64
C ASP A 98 -0.59 -15.30 -2.11
N THR A 99 0.55 -14.94 -2.70
CA THR A 99 0.73 -15.10 -4.15
C THR A 99 2.14 -15.42 -4.59
N GLN A 100 2.31 -16.20 -5.66
CA GLN A 100 3.66 -16.39 -6.23
C GLN A 100 4.13 -15.11 -6.94
N TYR A 101 3.29 -14.54 -7.81
CA TYR A 101 3.62 -13.35 -8.59
C TYR A 101 2.52 -12.28 -8.47
N LEU A 102 2.88 -11.13 -7.91
CA LEU A 102 1.99 -10.01 -7.72
C LEU A 102 2.46 -8.76 -8.47
N TYR A 103 1.64 -8.30 -9.41
CA TYR A 103 1.70 -6.94 -9.93
C TYR A 103 0.56 -6.10 -9.36
N ARG A 104 0.91 -5.08 -8.59
CA ARG A 104 -0.08 -4.20 -7.97
C ARG A 104 0.12 -2.74 -8.32
N ARG A 105 -0.95 -2.10 -8.79
CA ARG A 105 -1.03 -0.65 -8.98
C ARG A 105 -2.20 -0.07 -8.21
N THR A 106 -1.91 0.83 -7.28
CA THR A 106 -2.91 1.51 -6.45
C THR A 106 -2.84 3.02 -6.65
N LEU A 107 -4.00 3.65 -6.88
CA LEU A 107 -4.19 5.09 -6.84
C LEU A 107 -5.29 5.43 -5.85
N ASN A 108 -4.98 6.25 -4.85
CA ASN A 108 -5.97 6.72 -3.89
C ASN A 108 -5.99 8.24 -3.84
N ALA A 109 -7.20 8.79 -3.83
CA ALA A 109 -7.48 10.17 -3.52
C ALA A 109 -8.48 10.23 -2.37
N SER A 110 -8.15 10.90 -1.27
CA SER A 110 -9.05 11.02 -0.12
C SER A 110 -9.14 12.43 0.43
N THR A 111 -10.34 12.80 0.83
CA THR A 111 -10.61 13.98 1.65
C THR A 111 -11.22 13.50 2.96
N GLY A 112 -10.38 13.31 3.98
CA GLY A 112 -10.74 12.65 5.24
C GLY A 112 -9.77 11.55 5.67
N GLY A 113 -10.20 10.72 6.62
CA GLY A 113 -9.42 9.61 7.17
C GLY A 113 -9.33 8.43 6.21
N HIS A 114 -8.12 8.00 5.84
CA HIS A 114 -7.94 6.83 4.97
C HIS A 114 -6.99 5.80 5.59
N SER A 115 -7.40 4.53 5.60
CA SER A 115 -6.60 3.38 6.01
C SER A 115 -6.52 2.33 4.90
N LEU A 116 -5.34 1.75 4.67
CA LEU A 116 -5.17 0.58 3.79
C LEU A 116 -4.19 -0.40 4.43
N PRO A 117 -4.63 -1.19 5.43
CA PRO A 117 -3.79 -2.23 5.97
C PRO A 117 -3.58 -3.32 4.93
N LEU A 118 -2.34 -3.76 4.82
CA LEU A 118 -1.90 -4.70 3.81
C LEU A 118 -1.00 -5.75 4.42
N GLN A 119 -1.32 -7.01 4.13
CA GLN A 119 -0.49 -8.16 4.42
C GLN A 119 -0.26 -8.91 3.10
N GLU A 120 0.99 -8.96 2.65
CA GLU A 120 1.39 -9.62 1.40
C GLU A 120 2.45 -10.68 1.73
N ASN A 121 2.19 -11.94 1.41
CA ASN A 121 3.17 -13.03 1.40
C ASN A 121 3.42 -13.42 -0.06
N THR A 122 4.58 -13.09 -0.62
CA THR A 122 4.79 -13.30 -2.06
C THR A 122 6.20 -13.64 -2.48
N GLN A 123 6.38 -14.46 -3.52
CA GLN A 123 7.73 -14.68 -4.06
C GLN A 123 8.22 -13.44 -4.82
N TYR A 124 7.40 -12.90 -5.72
CA TYR A 124 7.75 -11.74 -6.53
C TYR A 124 6.68 -10.66 -6.47
N LEU A 125 7.04 -9.49 -5.94
CA LEU A 125 6.16 -8.35 -5.81
C LEU A 125 6.66 -7.13 -6.59
N TYR A 126 5.86 -6.70 -7.56
CA TYR A 126 5.95 -5.36 -8.13
C TYR A 126 4.80 -4.48 -7.62
N ARG A 127 5.13 -3.44 -6.86
CA ARG A 127 4.13 -2.52 -6.31
C ARG A 127 4.37 -1.08 -6.70
N ARG A 128 3.32 -0.45 -7.24
CA ARG A 128 3.25 0.98 -7.48
C ARG A 128 2.07 1.62 -6.77
N THR A 129 2.35 2.58 -5.90
CA THR A 129 1.35 3.28 -5.11
C THR A 129 1.46 4.79 -5.31
N LEU A 130 0.31 5.42 -5.58
CA LEU A 130 0.14 6.87 -5.58
C LEU A 130 -1.01 7.23 -4.64
N ASN A 131 -0.71 8.02 -3.60
CA ASN A 131 -1.72 8.52 -2.69
C ASN A 131 -1.73 10.04 -2.65
N THR A 132 -2.91 10.62 -2.68
CA THR A 132 -3.15 12.04 -2.43
C THR A 132 -4.21 12.19 -1.35
N SER A 133 -3.90 12.87 -0.26
CA SER A 133 -4.84 13.06 0.85
C SER A 133 -4.86 14.49 1.36
N THR A 134 -6.05 15.01 1.69
CA THR A 134 -6.15 16.29 2.41
C THR A 134 -6.34 16.13 3.92
N GLY A 135 -6.66 14.91 4.38
CA GLY A 135 -6.84 14.55 5.80
C GLY A 135 -5.77 13.60 6.34
N GLY A 136 -6.04 13.00 7.50
CA GLY A 136 -5.20 11.99 8.12
C GLY A 136 -5.17 10.69 7.31
N HIS A 137 -4.00 10.09 7.12
CA HIS A 137 -3.89 8.86 6.34
C HIS A 137 -2.89 7.87 6.94
N SER A 138 -3.28 6.59 7.01
CA SER A 138 -2.46 5.48 7.50
C SER A 138 -2.39 4.34 6.48
N ILE A 139 -1.19 3.84 6.16
CA ILE A 139 -1.05 2.58 5.42
C ILE A 139 -0.05 1.73 6.18
N PRO A 140 -0.52 0.84 7.05
CA PRO A 140 0.28 -0.24 7.58
C PRO A 140 0.58 -1.26 6.49
N LEU A 141 1.85 -1.66 6.37
CA LEU A 141 2.28 -2.71 5.45
C LEU A 141 3.08 -3.76 6.20
N GLN A 142 2.70 -5.01 6.02
CA GLN A 142 3.46 -6.17 6.41
C GLN A 142 3.72 -7.02 5.16
N GLU A 143 4.99 -7.22 4.85
CA GLU A 143 5.42 -7.94 3.66
C GLU A 143 6.47 -8.98 4.04
N ASP A 144 6.23 -10.22 3.62
CA ASP A 144 7.20 -11.30 3.58
C ASP A 144 7.40 -11.66 2.11
N THR A 145 8.55 -11.30 1.54
CA THR A 145 8.76 -11.47 0.09
C THR A 145 10.19 -11.79 -0.32
N GLN A 146 10.37 -12.71 -1.27
CA GLN A 146 11.73 -12.97 -1.79
C GLN A 146 12.26 -11.76 -2.59
N TYR A 147 11.47 -11.24 -3.53
CA TYR A 147 11.85 -10.12 -4.39
C TYR A 147 10.80 -9.02 -4.39
N LEU A 148 11.16 -7.85 -3.87
CA LEU A 148 10.29 -6.69 -3.79
C LEU A 148 10.83 -5.51 -4.61
N TYR A 149 10.08 -5.12 -5.64
CA TYR A 149 10.20 -3.83 -6.28
C TYR A 149 9.05 -2.90 -5.87
N ARG A 150 9.40 -1.76 -5.29
CA ARG A 150 8.41 -0.81 -4.77
C ARG A 150 8.65 0.62 -5.20
N ARG A 151 7.61 1.24 -5.77
CA ARG A 151 7.55 2.68 -6.02
C ARG A 151 6.36 3.32 -5.31
N THR A 152 6.64 4.24 -4.40
CA THR A 152 5.62 4.99 -3.65
C THR A 152 5.73 6.49 -3.91
N LEU A 153 4.60 7.13 -4.21
CA LEU A 153 4.45 8.58 -4.24
C LEU A 153 3.29 8.97 -3.32
N ASN A 154 3.55 9.77 -2.30
CA ASN A 154 2.51 10.29 -1.41
C ASN A 154 2.54 11.81 -1.38
N THR A 155 1.37 12.41 -1.51
CA THR A 155 1.16 13.85 -1.30
C THR A 155 0.07 14.04 -0.25
N SER A 156 0.36 14.77 0.82
CA SER A 156 -0.62 14.99 1.90
C SER A 156 -0.62 16.43 2.41
N THR A 157 -1.78 17.05 2.56
CA THR A 157 -1.85 18.31 3.31
C THR A 157 -2.01 18.10 4.83
N GLY A 158 -2.56 16.94 5.23
CA GLY A 158 -2.72 16.52 6.62
C GLY A 158 -1.57 15.63 7.13
N GLY A 159 -1.73 15.15 8.36
CA GLY A 159 -0.79 14.19 8.96
C GLY A 159 -0.83 12.82 8.25
N HIS A 160 0.32 12.19 8.02
CA HIS A 160 0.33 10.82 7.47
C HIS A 160 1.28 9.88 8.21
N SER A 161 0.86 8.63 8.33
CA SER A 161 1.65 7.54 8.89
C SER A 161 1.74 6.35 7.94
N ILE A 162 2.94 5.81 7.74
CA ILE A 162 3.13 4.61 6.90
C ILE A 162 4.09 3.68 7.64
N PRO A 163 3.60 2.96 8.67
CA PRO A 163 4.40 1.95 9.34
C PRO A 163 4.62 0.76 8.41
N ARG A 164 5.85 0.22 8.42
CA ARG A 164 6.23 -0.90 7.59
C ARG A 164 7.02 -1.93 8.37
N GLN A 165 6.69 -3.19 8.11
CA GLN A 165 7.46 -4.35 8.49
C GLN A 165 7.71 -5.16 7.22
N GLU A 166 8.96 -5.24 6.79
CA GLU A 166 9.36 -5.91 5.55
C GLU A 166 10.43 -6.96 5.90
N ASP A 167 10.20 -8.23 5.57
CA ASP A 167 11.18 -9.32 5.61
C ASP A 167 11.41 -9.76 4.16
N THR A 168 12.61 -9.48 3.61
CA THR A 168 12.86 -9.70 2.19
C THR A 168 14.27 -10.15 1.83
N GLN A 169 14.44 -10.98 0.80
CA GLN A 169 15.80 -11.26 0.31
C GLN A 169 16.34 -10.08 -0.50
N TYR A 170 15.55 -9.55 -1.44
CA TYR A 170 15.95 -8.45 -2.30
C TYR A 170 14.89 -7.35 -2.35
N LEU A 171 15.30 -6.12 -2.02
CA LEU A 171 14.43 -4.94 -1.99
C LEU A 171 15.00 -3.78 -2.82
N ASP A 172 14.32 -3.41 -3.91
CA ASP A 172 14.49 -2.09 -4.56
C ASP A 172 13.29 -1.19 -4.24
N ARG A 173 13.57 -0.09 -3.56
CA ARG A 173 12.55 0.86 -3.13
C ARG A 173 12.85 2.28 -3.51
N ARG A 174 11.86 2.91 -4.15
CA ARG A 174 11.81 4.34 -4.44
C ARG A 174 10.61 4.99 -3.77
N THR A 175 10.88 5.96 -2.89
CA THR A 175 9.84 6.70 -2.17
C THR A 175 9.97 8.20 -2.41
N LEU A 176 8.87 8.84 -2.75
CA LEU A 176 8.73 10.30 -2.77
C LEU A 176 7.54 10.68 -1.89
N ASN A 177 7.78 11.46 -0.84
CA ASN A 177 6.71 12.00 0.00
C ASN A 177 6.77 13.53 0.01
N THR A 178 5.61 14.14 -0.11
CA THR A 178 5.44 15.59 0.02
C THR A 178 4.32 15.84 1.00
N SER A 179 4.58 16.59 2.08
CA SER A 179 3.54 16.97 3.03
C SER A 179 3.58 18.43 3.46
N THR A 180 2.42 19.01 3.74
CA THR A 180 2.36 20.29 4.48
C THR A 180 2.20 20.05 5.98
N GLY A 181 1.50 18.98 6.36
CA GLY A 181 1.39 18.49 7.73
C GLY A 181 2.57 17.62 8.16
N GLY A 182 2.52 17.12 9.40
CA GLY A 182 3.56 16.23 9.92
C GLY A 182 3.50 14.82 9.35
N HIS A 183 4.62 14.10 9.33
CA HIS A 183 4.64 12.72 8.85
C HIS A 183 5.49 11.77 9.66
N SER A 184 5.03 10.52 9.78
CA SER A 184 5.75 9.45 10.45
C SER A 184 5.84 8.21 9.56
N ILE A 185 7.05 7.72 9.31
CA ILE A 185 7.25 6.49 8.53
C ILE A 185 8.14 5.54 9.32
N PRO A 186 7.59 4.86 10.35
CA PRO A 186 8.29 3.81 11.06
C PRO A 186 8.58 2.64 10.13
N ARG A 187 9.77 2.07 10.26
CA ARG A 187 10.21 0.94 9.44
C ARG A 187 11.02 -0.03 10.28
N GLN A 188 10.66 -1.30 10.13
CA GLN A 188 11.41 -2.44 10.58
C GLN A 188 11.67 -3.32 9.35
N GLU A 189 12.94 -3.50 9.00
CA GLU A 189 13.36 -4.21 7.79
C GLU A 189 14.40 -5.26 8.16
N ASP A 190 14.15 -6.50 7.77
CA ASP A 190 15.14 -7.58 7.73
C ASP A 190 15.36 -7.90 6.26
N THR A 191 16.57 -7.67 5.73
CA THR A 191 16.82 -7.78 4.29
C THR A 191 18.23 -8.17 3.92
N GLN A 192 18.44 -9.15 3.03
CA GLN A 192 19.79 -9.47 2.57
C GLN A 192 20.37 -8.35 1.66
N TYR A 193 19.62 -7.93 0.64
CA TYR A 193 20.04 -6.90 -0.31
C TYR A 193 19.03 -5.76 -0.44
N LEU A 194 19.46 -4.56 -0.06
CA LEU A 194 18.60 -3.38 -0.02
C LEU A 194 19.15 -2.25 -0.89
N TYR A 195 18.39 -1.87 -1.91
CA TYR A 195 18.55 -0.61 -2.64
C TYR A 195 17.41 0.34 -2.28
N ARG A 196 17.75 1.50 -1.68
CA ARG A 196 16.76 2.51 -1.32
C ARG A 196 17.09 3.88 -1.86
N ARG A 197 16.08 4.51 -2.48
CA ARG A 197 16.05 5.95 -2.75
C ARG A 197 14.82 6.62 -2.12
N THR A 198 15.04 7.59 -1.25
CA THR A 198 13.97 8.32 -0.56
C THR A 198 14.13 9.83 -0.74
N LEU A 199 13.05 10.50 -1.12
CA LEU A 199 12.94 11.96 -1.14
C LEU A 199 11.72 12.36 -0.31
N ASN A 200 11.92 13.12 0.75
CA ASN A 200 10.84 13.67 1.56
C ASN A 200 10.93 15.19 1.58
N THR A 201 9.78 15.84 1.42
CA THR A 201 9.64 17.29 1.53
C THR A 201 8.47 17.57 2.45
N SER A 202 8.71 18.34 3.52
CA SER A 202 7.68 18.68 4.51
C SER A 202 7.72 20.16 4.87
N THR A 203 6.56 20.78 5.12
CA THR A 203 6.54 22.07 5.85
C THR A 203 6.32 21.89 7.37
N GLY A 204 5.82 20.72 7.78
CA GLY A 204 5.64 20.33 9.18
C GLY A 204 6.74 19.38 9.68
N GLY A 205 6.60 18.92 10.94
CA GLY A 205 7.54 17.99 11.56
C GLY A 205 7.53 16.60 10.93
N HIS A 206 8.69 15.95 10.84
CA HIS A 206 8.73 14.56 10.37
C HIS A 206 9.63 13.65 11.18
N SER A 207 9.17 12.40 11.29
CA SER A 207 9.81 11.31 12.02
C SER A 207 9.93 10.08 11.14
N ILE A 208 11.14 9.52 11.02
CA ILE A 208 11.36 8.27 10.30
C ILE A 208 12.21 7.38 11.20
N PRO A 209 11.59 6.74 12.22
CA PRO A 209 12.30 5.75 13.01
C PRO A 209 12.57 4.53 12.15
N LEU A 210 13.83 4.07 12.19
CA LEU A 210 14.31 3.04 11.30
C LEU A 210 15.11 2.00 12.08
N GLN A 211 14.66 0.76 11.99
CA GLN A 211 15.36 -0.42 12.48
C GLN A 211 15.63 -1.34 11.28
N GLU A 212 16.91 -1.56 10.97
CA GLU A 212 17.34 -2.34 9.80
C GLU A 212 18.34 -3.40 10.23
N ASP A 213 18.11 -4.62 9.79
CA ASP A 213 19.10 -5.69 9.74
C ASP A 213 19.35 -5.98 8.26
N THR A 214 20.57 -5.71 7.77
CA THR A 214 20.86 -5.83 6.34
C THR A 214 22.32 -6.18 6.05
N GLU A 215 22.53 -7.19 5.21
CA GLU A 215 23.86 -7.63 4.79
C GLU A 215 24.48 -6.65 3.77
N TYR A 216 23.72 -6.29 2.73
CA TYR A 216 24.14 -5.36 1.68
C TYR A 216 23.18 -4.18 1.50
N LEU A 217 23.69 -2.97 1.75
CA LEU A 217 22.88 -1.75 1.74
C LEU A 217 23.42 -0.68 0.79
N TYR A 218 22.59 -0.29 -0.19
CA TYR A 218 22.71 0.98 -0.89
C TYR A 218 21.56 1.91 -0.53
N ARG A 219 21.89 3.12 -0.07
CA ARG A 219 20.88 4.11 0.33
C ARG A 219 21.20 5.52 -0.10
N SER A 220 20.21 6.16 -0.71
CA SER A 220 20.18 7.59 -1.01
C SER A 220 18.94 8.22 -0.39
N THR A 221 19.12 9.19 0.51
CA THR A 221 18.01 9.87 1.18
C THR A 221 18.21 11.38 1.14
N LEU A 222 17.17 12.11 0.73
CA LEU A 222 17.10 13.56 0.77
C LEU A 222 15.84 13.97 1.52
N ASN A 223 15.99 14.74 2.60
CA ASN A 223 14.89 15.25 3.40
C ASN A 223 14.97 16.76 3.46
N THR A 224 13.87 17.44 3.16
CA THR A 224 13.73 18.89 3.32
C THR A 224 12.56 19.16 4.27
N SER A 225 12.81 19.94 5.32
CA SER A 225 11.78 20.39 6.26
C SER A 225 12.00 21.82 6.71
N THR A 226 10.92 22.57 6.89
CA THR A 226 10.94 23.92 7.47
C THR A 226 10.75 23.94 8.99
N ARG A 227 10.30 22.85 9.62
CA ARG A 227 10.11 22.73 11.08
C ARG A 227 10.34 21.28 11.53
N GLY A 228 11.23 21.05 12.51
CA GLY A 228 11.41 19.79 13.24
C GLY A 228 11.73 18.55 12.39
N HIS A 229 12.89 17.93 12.58
CA HIS A 229 13.30 16.69 11.91
C HIS A 229 13.83 15.69 12.94
N SER A 230 13.39 14.44 12.89
CA SER A 230 13.98 13.35 13.70
C SER A 230 14.08 12.05 12.90
N ILE A 231 15.29 11.52 12.76
CA ILE A 231 15.55 10.18 12.18
C ILE A 231 16.40 9.40 13.18
N PRO A 232 15.78 8.74 14.17
CA PRO A 232 16.48 7.75 14.96
C PRO A 232 16.70 6.50 14.10
N LEU A 233 17.96 6.06 14.04
CA LEU A 233 18.44 4.97 13.19
C LEU A 233 19.12 3.95 14.09
N ARG A 234 18.71 2.68 13.98
CA ARG A 234 19.38 1.54 14.62
C ARG A 234 19.65 0.49 13.54
N GLU A 235 20.93 0.22 13.28
CA GLU A 235 21.42 -0.68 12.24
C GLU A 235 22.34 -1.75 12.87
N ALA A 236 22.25 -2.99 12.42
CA ALA A 236 23.28 -4.03 12.56
C ALA A 236 23.84 -4.30 11.15
N GLU A 237 25.16 -4.30 10.95
CA GLU A 237 25.77 -4.22 9.59
C GLU A 237 27.11 -4.99 9.50
N ASP A 238 27.42 -5.58 8.32
CA ASP A 238 28.70 -6.29 8.05
C ASP A 238 29.56 -5.68 6.91
N THR A 239 29.04 -4.93 5.92
CA THR A 239 29.87 -4.19 4.91
C THR A 239 29.17 -2.97 4.26
N GLN A 240 29.91 -1.93 3.83
CA GLN A 240 29.30 -0.64 3.42
C GLN A 240 29.87 0.16 2.22
N CYS A 241 28.94 0.77 1.46
CA CYS A 241 29.16 1.96 0.61
C CYS A 241 28.02 3.01 0.86
N ARG A 242 28.33 4.13 1.52
CA ARG A 242 27.35 5.19 1.88
C ARG A 242 27.53 6.47 1.06
N TYR A 243 26.43 7.08 0.59
CA TYR A 243 26.38 8.49 0.17
C TYR A 243 25.18 9.21 0.83
N ARG A 244 25.46 10.11 1.78
CA ARG A 244 24.45 10.88 2.55
C ARG A 244 24.70 12.38 2.34
N ARG A 245 23.74 13.11 1.76
CA ARG A 245 23.83 14.57 1.56
C ARG A 245 22.71 15.27 2.35
N HIS A 246 23.09 16.03 3.38
CA HIS A 246 22.19 16.90 4.14
C HIS A 246 22.36 18.34 3.66
N ARG A 247 21.30 18.99 3.17
CA ARG A 247 21.31 20.43 2.86
C ARG A 247 20.32 21.12 3.80
N LYS A 248 20.83 21.90 4.75
CA LYS A 248 20.01 22.86 5.51
C LYS A 248 19.50 23.95 4.54
N PRO A 249 18.27 24.45 4.67
CA PRO A 249 17.91 25.69 4.01
C PRO A 249 18.81 26.80 4.56
N ASN A 250 19.38 27.61 3.68
CA ASN A 250 20.05 28.84 4.10
C ASN A 250 18.99 29.72 4.79
N ASN A 251 19.34 30.23 5.97
CA ASN A 251 18.66 31.40 6.53
C ASN A 251 18.77 32.57 5.55
#